data_AF-A0A8S1ITY5-F1
#
_entry.id   AF-A0A8S1ITY5-F1
#
_cell.length_a   1.000
_cell.length_b   1.000
_cell.length_c   1.000
_cell.angle_alpha   90.00
_cell.angle_beta   90.00
_cell.angle_gamma   90.00
#
_symmetry.space_group_name_H-M   'P 1'
#
loop_
_entity.id
_entity.type
_entity.pdbx_description
1 polymer ?
#
loop_
_entity_poly.entity_id
_entity_poly.type
_entity_poly.pdbx_seq_one_letter_code
_entity_poly.pdbx_strand_id
1 'polypeptide(L)'
;MPMAAAWPNVYGALGDVLSSRSDAGRLPDALDGLRGAISHAPEAALEEARGSLMLPLLALAQSVAIARSDKAERCAEQIRFPLAKADRVAERAIGCLEELLSRTCCSDATEFVRLLYALADLMVLNKETASEEVRLASIGCLANLASRHKCNNADLQDQMAEDRPREVLAFLTHQCLKAAREEGDRGL
;
A
#
# COMPACT_ATOMS: atom_id res chain seq x y z
N MET A 1 -12.15 12.33 26.34
CA MET A 1 -13.25 12.17 25.37
C MET A 1 -13.02 10.87 24.61
N PRO A 2 -14.04 10.04 24.36
CA PRO A 2 -13.87 8.60 24.32
C PRO A 2 -13.25 8.11 23.01
N MET A 3 -12.01 7.60 23.08
CA MET A 3 -11.35 6.83 22.01
C MET A 3 -12.14 5.58 21.57
N ALA A 4 -13.12 5.15 22.37
CA ALA A 4 -13.85 3.89 22.19
C ALA A 4 -14.89 3.89 21.04
N ALA A 5 -15.28 5.05 20.49
CA ALA A 5 -16.38 5.10 19.52
C ALA A 5 -15.94 4.84 18.06
N ALA A 6 -14.68 5.12 17.70
CA ALA A 6 -14.18 4.92 16.33
C ALA A 6 -13.58 3.52 16.10
N TRP A 7 -13.22 2.83 17.19
CA TRP A 7 -12.56 1.51 17.20
C TRP A 7 -13.34 0.38 16.51
N PRO A 8 -14.66 0.22 16.77
CA PRO A 8 -15.43 -0.85 16.16
C PRO A 8 -15.51 -0.74 14.64
N ASN A 9 -15.38 0.48 14.10
CA ASN A 9 -15.58 0.73 12.68
C ASN A 9 -14.37 0.32 11.83
N VAL A 10 -13.13 0.55 12.29
CA VAL A 10 -11.92 0.16 11.54
C VAL A 10 -11.69 -1.35 11.60
N TYR A 11 -11.78 -1.96 12.77
CA TYR A 11 -11.67 -3.42 12.90
C TYR A 11 -12.89 -4.16 12.32
N GLY A 12 -14.08 -3.54 12.39
CA GLY A 12 -15.28 -4.02 11.71
C GLY A 12 -15.11 -4.00 10.19
N ALA A 13 -14.65 -2.88 9.62
CA ALA A 13 -14.36 -2.78 8.19
C ALA A 13 -13.24 -3.74 7.74
N LEU A 14 -12.19 -3.92 8.56
CA LEU A 14 -11.17 -4.94 8.32
C LEU A 14 -11.77 -6.35 8.38
N GLY A 15 -12.66 -6.62 9.34
CA GLY A 15 -13.42 -7.86 9.45
C GLY A 15 -14.29 -8.13 8.23
N ASP A 16 -14.94 -7.10 7.68
CA ASP A 16 -15.73 -7.17 6.45
C ASP A 16 -14.84 -7.44 5.22
N VAL A 17 -13.66 -6.83 5.14
CA VAL A 17 -12.65 -7.11 4.10
C VAL A 17 -12.16 -8.57 4.20
N LEU A 18 -11.90 -9.06 5.41
CA LEU A 18 -11.44 -10.44 5.63
C LEU A 18 -12.55 -11.47 5.37
N SER A 19 -13.81 -11.13 5.68
CA SER A 19 -14.98 -12.00 5.49
C SER A 19 -15.48 -12.02 4.03
N SER A 20 -15.34 -10.90 3.32
CA SER A 20 -15.67 -10.76 1.89
C SER A 20 -14.69 -11.47 0.95
N ARG A 21 -13.64 -12.12 1.48
CA ARG A 21 -12.78 -13.05 0.70
C ARG A 21 -13.58 -14.16 0.00
N SER A 22 -14.77 -14.48 0.51
CA SER A 22 -15.70 -15.45 -0.09
C SER A 22 -16.58 -14.87 -1.20
N ASP A 23 -16.73 -13.54 -1.28
CA ASP A 23 -17.51 -12.82 -2.29
C ASP A 23 -16.69 -11.67 -2.89
N ALA A 24 -15.84 -12.03 -3.85
CA ALA A 24 -14.93 -11.12 -4.55
C ALA A 24 -15.62 -9.91 -5.23
N GLY A 25 -16.95 -9.91 -5.37
CA GLY A 25 -17.69 -8.75 -5.85
C GLY A 25 -17.75 -7.60 -4.85
N ARG A 26 -17.73 -7.89 -3.54
CA ARG A 26 -17.95 -6.93 -2.46
C ARG A 26 -16.66 -6.38 -1.83
N LEU A 27 -15.53 -7.01 -2.15
CA LEU A 27 -14.23 -6.65 -1.59
C LEU A 27 -13.80 -5.20 -1.92
N PRO A 28 -13.98 -4.67 -3.15
CA PRO A 28 -13.68 -3.26 -3.44
C PRO A 28 -14.52 -2.29 -2.60
N ASP A 29 -15.82 -2.57 -2.44
CA ASP A 29 -16.73 -1.72 -1.64
C ASP A 29 -16.36 -1.75 -0.15
N ALA A 30 -15.95 -2.92 0.36
CA ALA A 30 -15.45 -3.07 1.72
C ALA A 30 -14.15 -2.28 1.95
N LEU A 31 -13.26 -2.26 0.96
CA LEU A 31 -12.04 -1.44 1.00
C LEU A 31 -12.35 0.06 0.96
N ASP A 32 -13.34 0.49 0.19
CA ASP A 32 -13.80 1.89 0.22
C ASP A 32 -14.38 2.27 1.58
N GLY A 33 -15.14 1.37 2.21
CA GLY A 33 -15.61 1.52 3.58
C GLY A 33 -14.47 1.63 4.59
N LEU A 34 -13.44 0.77 4.45
CA LEU A 34 -12.24 0.82 5.28
C LEU A 34 -11.48 2.13 5.10
N ARG A 35 -11.29 2.60 3.87
CA ARG A 35 -10.66 3.91 3.59
C ARG A 35 -11.42 5.04 4.28
N GLY A 36 -12.75 5.05 4.16
CA GLY A 36 -13.60 6.01 4.85
C GLY A 36 -13.43 5.95 6.37
N ALA A 37 -13.35 4.74 6.95
CA ALA A 37 -13.09 4.57 8.38
C ALA A 37 -11.70 5.09 8.78
N ILE A 38 -10.66 4.83 7.97
CA ILE A 38 -9.31 5.35 8.18
C ILE A 38 -9.33 6.88 8.17
N SER A 39 -9.96 7.53 7.19
CA SER A 39 -10.01 9.00 7.08
C SER A 39 -10.67 9.70 8.27
N HIS A 40 -11.60 9.04 8.97
CA HIS A 40 -12.33 9.63 10.10
C HIS A 40 -11.82 9.16 11.47
N ALA A 41 -10.95 8.15 11.53
CA ALA A 41 -10.41 7.64 12.78
C ALA A 41 -9.45 8.64 13.44
N PRO A 42 -9.37 8.72 14.78
CA PRO A 42 -8.34 9.49 15.47
C PRO A 42 -6.94 8.96 15.17
N GLU A 43 -5.93 9.83 15.03
CA GLU A 43 -4.56 9.42 14.70
C GLU A 43 -3.98 8.41 15.71
N ALA A 44 -4.18 8.61 17.01
CA ALA A 44 -3.71 7.67 18.03
C ALA A 44 -4.27 6.24 17.82
N ALA A 45 -5.52 6.12 17.40
CA ALA A 45 -6.12 4.82 17.11
C ALA A 45 -5.55 4.20 15.82
N LEU A 46 -5.23 5.03 14.83
CA LEU A 46 -4.58 4.58 13.60
C LEU A 46 -3.15 4.09 13.85
N GLU A 47 -2.39 4.77 14.71
CA GLU A 47 -1.04 4.35 15.08
C GLU A 47 -1.04 2.96 15.74
N GLU A 48 -2.01 2.69 16.63
CA GLU A 48 -2.18 1.37 17.25
C GLU A 48 -2.63 0.30 16.25
N ALA A 49 -3.52 0.65 15.31
CA ALA A 49 -4.06 -0.28 14.32
C ALA A 49 -3.11 -0.50 13.13
N ARG A 50 -2.14 0.38 12.91
CA ARG A 50 -1.25 0.42 11.74
C ARG A 50 -0.67 -0.95 11.40
N GLY A 51 0.03 -1.58 12.36
CA GLY A 51 0.68 -2.86 12.13
C GLY A 51 -0.28 -3.98 11.72
N SER A 52 -1.53 -3.94 12.20
CA SER A 52 -2.56 -4.93 11.87
C SER A 52 -3.23 -4.70 10.51
N LEU A 53 -3.26 -3.45 10.02
CA LEU A 53 -3.86 -3.07 8.74
C LEU A 53 -2.88 -3.17 7.58
N MET A 54 -1.62 -2.84 7.85
CA MET A 54 -0.61 -2.61 6.83
C MET A 54 -0.28 -3.86 6.00
N LEU A 55 -0.02 -5.01 6.66
CA LEU A 55 0.31 -6.26 5.96
C LEU A 55 -0.86 -6.79 5.11
N PRO A 56 -2.11 -6.85 5.60
CA PRO A 56 -3.26 -7.22 4.77
C PRO A 56 -3.45 -6.31 3.55
N LEU A 57 -3.35 -4.98 3.72
CA LEU A 57 -3.51 -4.02 2.63
C LEU A 57 -2.41 -4.18 1.58
N LEU A 58 -1.16 -4.35 2.01
CA LEU A 58 -0.03 -4.58 1.12
C LEU A 58 -0.19 -5.89 0.33
N ALA A 59 -0.62 -6.97 0.98
CA ALA A 59 -0.88 -8.24 0.31
C ALA A 59 -2.00 -8.14 -0.73
N LEU A 60 -3.06 -7.36 -0.45
CA LEU A 60 -4.12 -7.08 -1.41
C LEU A 60 -3.63 -6.23 -2.58
N ALA A 61 -2.79 -5.22 -2.34
CA ALA A 61 -2.17 -4.42 -3.39
C ALA A 61 -1.25 -5.28 -4.29
N GLN A 62 -0.50 -6.22 -3.71
CA GLN A 62 0.38 -7.14 -4.44
C GLN A 62 -0.36 -8.28 -5.15
N SER A 63 -1.65 -8.50 -4.84
CA SER A 63 -2.44 -9.56 -5.47
C SER A 63 -2.54 -9.43 -6.99
N VAL A 64 -2.48 -8.21 -7.53
CA VAL A 64 -2.51 -7.94 -8.98
C VAL A 64 -1.25 -8.44 -9.68
N ALA A 65 -0.08 -8.24 -9.07
CA ALA A 65 1.19 -8.74 -9.59
C ALA A 65 1.23 -10.27 -9.57
N ILE A 66 0.67 -10.89 -8.52
CA ILE A 66 0.56 -12.34 -8.42
C ILE A 66 -0.39 -12.88 -9.51
N ALA A 67 -1.56 -12.26 -9.67
CA ALA A 67 -2.57 -12.65 -10.65
C ALA A 67 -2.11 -12.53 -12.11
N ARG A 68 -1.12 -11.67 -12.38
CA ARG A 68 -0.56 -11.42 -13.72
C ARG A 68 0.83 -12.00 -13.97
N SER A 69 1.46 -12.57 -12.94
CA SER A 69 2.77 -13.23 -13.10
C SER A 69 2.65 -14.50 -13.94
N ASP A 70 3.71 -14.90 -14.65
CA ASP A 70 3.76 -16.19 -15.37
C ASP A 70 3.54 -17.41 -14.44
N LYS A 71 3.67 -17.24 -13.13
CA LYS A 71 3.27 -18.26 -12.13
C LYS A 71 1.76 -18.44 -12.04
N ALA A 72 0.97 -17.44 -12.44
CA ALA A 72 -0.48 -17.50 -12.52
C ALA A 72 -0.95 -18.45 -13.62
N GLU A 73 -0.19 -18.66 -14.71
CA GLU A 73 -0.56 -19.65 -15.74
C GLU A 73 -0.68 -21.07 -15.16
N ARG A 74 0.07 -21.39 -14.10
CA ARG A 74 -0.05 -22.67 -13.37
C ARG A 74 -1.23 -22.73 -12.40
N CYS A 75 -1.82 -21.58 -12.02
CA CYS A 75 -3.00 -21.48 -11.16
C CYS A 75 -4.29 -21.09 -11.91
N ALA A 76 -4.17 -20.63 -13.16
CA ALA A 76 -5.25 -20.11 -13.99
C ALA A 76 -6.25 -21.18 -14.45
N GLU A 77 -5.89 -22.46 -14.38
CA GLU A 77 -6.82 -23.56 -14.62
C GLU A 77 -7.90 -23.69 -13.54
N GLN A 78 -7.70 -23.12 -12.33
CA GLN A 78 -8.61 -23.31 -11.20
C GLN A 78 -9.26 -22.02 -10.66
N ILE A 79 -8.68 -20.85 -10.91
CA ILE A 79 -9.22 -19.59 -10.38
C ILE A 79 -9.31 -18.56 -11.51
N ARG A 80 -10.44 -18.55 -12.23
CA ARG A 80 -10.80 -17.42 -13.11
C ARG A 80 -11.18 -16.21 -12.25
N PHE A 81 -10.19 -15.60 -11.59
CA PHE A 81 -10.36 -14.26 -11.03
C PHE A 81 -10.23 -13.27 -12.20
N PRO A 82 -11.27 -12.48 -12.52
CA PRO A 82 -11.15 -11.50 -13.60
C PRO A 82 -10.06 -10.49 -13.26
N LEU A 83 -9.07 -10.31 -14.14
CA LEU A 83 -7.95 -9.38 -13.94
C LEU A 83 -8.41 -7.96 -13.58
N ALA A 84 -9.50 -7.48 -14.22
CA ALA A 84 -10.10 -6.19 -13.90
C ALA A 84 -10.63 -6.08 -12.45
N LYS A 85 -10.99 -7.20 -11.82
CA LYS A 85 -11.35 -7.21 -10.38
C LYS A 85 -10.09 -7.18 -9.51
N ALA A 86 -9.02 -7.86 -9.92
CA ALA A 86 -7.75 -7.83 -9.19
C ALA A 86 -7.15 -6.42 -9.19
N ASP A 87 -7.21 -5.72 -10.33
CA ASP A 87 -6.83 -4.30 -10.43
C ASP A 87 -7.62 -3.45 -9.45
N ARG A 88 -8.95 -3.51 -9.49
CA ARG A 88 -9.80 -2.72 -8.59
C ARG A 88 -9.50 -2.99 -7.12
N VAL A 89 -9.29 -4.25 -6.74
CA VAL A 89 -8.93 -4.61 -5.36
C VAL A 89 -7.58 -4.00 -5.00
N ALA A 90 -6.58 -4.12 -5.88
CA ALA A 90 -5.27 -3.55 -5.64
C ALA A 90 -5.31 -2.01 -5.54
N GLU A 91 -6.07 -1.34 -6.41
CA GLU A 91 -6.29 0.11 -6.39
C GLU A 91 -6.94 0.58 -5.09
N ARG A 92 -7.98 -0.11 -4.61
CA ARG A 92 -8.62 0.27 -3.35
C ARG A 92 -7.75 -0.04 -2.14
N ALA A 93 -7.02 -1.15 -2.17
CA ALA A 93 -6.10 -1.52 -1.10
C ALA A 93 -4.93 -0.54 -0.99
N ILE A 94 -4.31 -0.16 -2.11
CA ILE A 94 -3.22 0.83 -2.11
C ILE A 94 -3.73 2.21 -1.69
N GLY A 95 -4.96 2.59 -2.07
CA GLY A 95 -5.59 3.82 -1.59
C GLY A 95 -5.87 3.84 -0.09
N CYS A 96 -6.22 2.69 0.51
CA CYS A 96 -6.31 2.57 1.97
C CYS A 96 -4.94 2.71 2.63
N LEU A 97 -3.90 2.12 2.03
CA LEU A 97 -2.54 2.18 2.54
C LEU A 97 -1.99 3.62 2.48
N GLU A 98 -2.24 4.32 1.38
CA GLU A 98 -1.87 5.72 1.21
C GLU A 98 -2.50 6.60 2.30
N GLU A 99 -3.81 6.43 2.53
CA GLU A 99 -4.54 7.14 3.58
C GLU A 99 -4.02 6.82 4.99
N LEU A 100 -3.67 5.55 5.25
CA LEU A 100 -3.10 5.15 6.53
C LEU A 100 -1.72 5.78 6.74
N LEU A 101 -0.86 5.75 5.73
CA LEU A 101 0.51 6.29 5.78
C LEU A 101 0.51 7.82 5.82
N SER A 102 -0.46 8.48 5.19
CA SER A 102 -0.58 9.95 5.25
C SER A 102 -0.96 10.46 6.63
N ARG A 103 -1.39 9.59 7.55
CA ARG A 103 -1.88 9.93 8.90
C ARG A 103 -1.11 9.27 10.04
N THR A 104 -0.21 8.34 9.76
CA THR A 104 0.60 7.63 10.76
C THR A 104 2.08 7.86 10.55
N CYS A 105 2.89 7.51 11.55
CA CYS A 105 4.35 7.60 11.49
C CYS A 105 4.97 6.22 11.62
N CYS A 106 5.95 5.92 10.76
CA CYS A 106 6.75 4.70 10.89
C CYS A 106 7.95 4.99 11.80
N SER A 107 8.01 4.37 12.98
CA SER A 107 9.17 4.47 13.88
C SER A 107 10.06 3.24 13.86
N ASP A 108 9.55 2.11 13.36
CA ASP A 108 10.27 0.84 13.28
C ASP A 108 11.06 0.79 11.95
N ALA A 109 12.39 0.67 12.04
CA ALA A 109 13.27 0.65 10.87
C ALA A 109 13.06 -0.59 9.99
N THR A 110 12.77 -1.75 10.59
CA THR A 110 12.48 -2.98 9.85
C THR A 110 11.13 -2.87 9.14
N GLU A 111 10.12 -2.31 9.80
CA GLU A 111 8.82 -2.03 9.15
C GLU A 111 8.99 -1.06 7.97
N PHE A 112 9.75 0.02 8.17
CA PHE A 112 10.04 1.02 7.16
C PHE A 112 10.69 0.40 5.92
N VAL A 113 11.76 -0.37 6.10
CA VAL A 113 12.49 -1.00 4.99
C VAL A 113 11.61 -2.02 4.26
N ARG A 114 10.82 -2.82 4.99
CA ARG A 114 9.87 -3.76 4.37
C ARG A 114 8.83 -3.06 3.52
N LEU A 115 8.25 -1.96 4.00
CA LEU A 115 7.31 -1.15 3.24
C LEU A 115 7.96 -0.51 2.02
N LEU A 116 9.15 0.04 2.19
CA LEU A 116 9.92 0.69 1.13
C LEU A 116 10.11 -0.28 -0.05
N TYR A 117 10.57 -1.49 0.23
CA TYR A 117 10.76 -2.51 -0.81
C TYR A 117 9.44 -2.95 -1.45
N ALA A 118 8.44 -3.24 -0.63
CA ALA A 118 7.17 -3.74 -1.16
C ALA A 118 6.44 -2.72 -2.03
N LEU A 119 6.51 -1.43 -1.70
CA LEU A 119 5.96 -0.35 -2.50
C LEU A 119 6.80 -0.05 -3.75
N ALA A 120 8.13 -0.15 -3.65
CA ALA A 120 9.00 -0.03 -4.81
C ALA A 120 8.77 -1.15 -5.81
N ASP A 121 8.56 -2.39 -5.34
CA ASP A 121 8.20 -3.54 -6.17
C ASP A 121 6.90 -3.29 -6.95
N LEU A 122 5.89 -2.68 -6.32
CA LEU A 122 4.65 -2.29 -6.99
C LEU A 122 4.87 -1.19 -8.04
N MET A 123 5.77 -0.24 -7.77
CA MET A 123 6.09 0.88 -8.66
C MET A 123 6.85 0.46 -9.92
N VAL A 124 7.71 -0.57 -9.83
CA VAL A 124 8.48 -1.08 -11.00
C VAL A 124 7.65 -1.96 -11.93
N LEU A 125 6.43 -2.35 -11.52
CA LEU A 125 5.54 -3.14 -12.37
C LEU A 125 5.29 -2.41 -13.69
N ASN A 126 5.32 -3.16 -14.78
CA ASN A 126 4.99 -2.66 -16.11
C ASN A 126 3.46 -2.56 -16.27
N LYS A 127 2.99 -1.91 -17.35
CA LYS A 127 1.56 -1.75 -17.64
C LYS A 127 0.81 -3.08 -17.84
N GLU A 128 1.54 -4.17 -18.05
CA GLU A 128 0.99 -5.52 -18.22
C GLU A 128 0.77 -6.22 -16.87
N THR A 129 1.47 -5.77 -15.81
CA THR A 129 1.48 -6.38 -14.47
C THR A 129 0.72 -5.56 -13.43
N ALA A 130 0.57 -4.23 -13.59
CA ALA A 130 -0.24 -3.37 -12.74
C ALA A 130 -0.90 -2.22 -13.52
N SER A 131 -2.07 -1.77 -13.06
CA SER A 131 -2.69 -0.53 -13.58
C SER A 131 -1.84 0.70 -13.28
N GLU A 132 -2.04 1.77 -14.03
CA GLU A 132 -1.27 3.01 -13.85
C GLU A 132 -1.60 3.65 -12.49
N GLU A 133 -2.84 3.50 -12.06
CA GLU A 133 -3.40 3.95 -10.79
C GLU A 133 -2.70 3.28 -9.61
N VAL A 134 -2.47 1.96 -9.65
CA VAL A 134 -1.72 1.25 -8.59
C VAL A 134 -0.29 1.76 -8.49
N ARG A 135 0.36 2.01 -9.62
CA ARG A 135 1.75 2.50 -9.65
C ARG A 135 1.85 3.92 -9.11
N LEU A 136 0.96 4.82 -9.52
CA LEU A 136 0.90 6.20 -9.03
C LEU A 136 0.57 6.26 -7.53
N ALA A 137 -0.40 5.47 -7.06
CA ALA A 137 -0.73 5.42 -5.64
C ALA A 137 0.41 4.83 -4.78
N SER A 138 1.20 3.91 -5.35
CA SER A 138 2.42 3.39 -4.68
C SER A 138 3.47 4.48 -4.49
N ILE A 139 3.62 5.41 -5.45
CA ILE A 139 4.47 6.60 -5.31
C ILE A 139 3.96 7.50 -4.18
N GLY A 140 2.65 7.74 -4.11
CA GLY A 140 2.02 8.49 -3.01
C GLY A 140 2.29 7.85 -1.64
N CYS A 141 2.15 6.52 -1.53
CA CYS A 141 2.51 5.77 -0.33
C CYS A 141 3.98 5.97 0.07
N LEU A 142 4.90 5.90 -0.89
CA LEU A 142 6.34 6.09 -0.66
C LEU A 142 6.66 7.52 -0.19
N ALA A 143 6.03 8.53 -0.78
CA ALA A 143 6.18 9.92 -0.37
C ALA A 143 5.68 10.15 1.07
N ASN A 144 4.53 9.58 1.43
CA ASN A 144 3.99 9.64 2.79
C ASN A 144 4.89 8.90 3.79
N LEU A 145 5.38 7.71 3.42
CA LEU A 145 6.30 6.93 4.26
C LEU A 145 7.61 7.70 4.52
N ALA A 146 8.21 8.29 3.47
CA ALA A 146 9.45 9.04 3.56
C ALA A 146 9.31 10.37 4.31
N SER A 147 8.17 11.06 4.20
CA SER A 147 7.97 12.36 4.86
C SER A 147 7.58 12.25 6.34
N ARG A 148 7.04 11.10 6.77
CA ARG A 148 6.49 10.91 8.12
C ARG A 148 7.21 9.84 8.96
N HIS A 149 8.39 9.35 8.55
CA HIS A 149 9.14 8.40 9.38
C HIS A 149 9.80 9.09 10.58
N LYS A 150 9.94 8.32 11.67
CA LYS A 150 10.66 8.67 12.90
C LYS A 150 11.84 7.72 13.15
N CYS A 151 12.15 6.86 12.19
CA CYS A 151 13.28 5.94 12.26
C CYS A 151 14.59 6.70 12.40
N ASN A 152 15.51 6.15 13.20
CA ASN A 152 16.88 6.63 13.27
C ASN A 152 17.63 6.29 11.98
N ASN A 153 18.40 7.24 11.45
CA ASN A 153 19.17 7.06 10.22
C ASN A 153 20.22 5.95 10.34
N ALA A 154 20.80 5.73 11.52
CA ALA A 154 21.76 4.65 11.75
C ALA A 154 21.08 3.28 11.58
N ASP A 155 19.94 3.09 12.24
CA ASP A 155 19.16 1.85 12.15
C ASP A 155 18.68 1.57 10.72
N LEU A 156 18.26 2.63 9.99
CA LEU A 156 17.92 2.51 8.58
C LEU A 156 19.14 2.09 7.74
N GLN A 157 20.30 2.69 7.96
CA GLN A 157 21.52 2.34 7.24
C GLN A 157 21.94 0.89 7.49
N ASP A 158 21.84 0.42 8.73
CA ASP A 158 22.16 -0.97 9.08
C ASP A 158 21.19 -1.96 8.42
N GLN A 159 19.87 -1.70 8.51
CA GLN A 159 18.85 -2.54 7.87
C GLN A 159 18.97 -2.54 6.33
N MET A 160 19.34 -1.41 5.74
CA MET A 160 19.57 -1.29 4.30
C MET A 160 20.95 -1.84 3.88
N ALA A 161 21.94 -1.94 4.76
CA ALA A 161 23.22 -2.55 4.42
C ALA A 161 23.11 -4.07 4.21
N GLU A 162 22.13 -4.71 4.87
CA GLU A 162 21.93 -6.16 4.83
C GLU A 162 21.11 -6.63 3.61
N ASP A 163 20.16 -5.84 3.12
CA ASP A 163 19.31 -6.16 1.97
C ASP A 163 19.50 -5.13 0.85
N ARG A 164 19.86 -5.55 -0.37
CA ARG A 164 20.26 -4.69 -1.53
C ARG A 164 19.30 -3.50 -1.81
N PRO A 165 19.64 -2.25 -1.41
CA PRO A 165 18.75 -1.08 -1.56
C PRO A 165 19.15 -0.12 -2.67
N ARG A 166 20.35 -0.24 -3.24
CA ARG A 166 20.92 0.80 -4.10
C ARG A 166 20.14 0.96 -5.41
N GLU A 167 19.67 -0.13 -5.98
CA GLU A 167 18.90 -0.13 -7.23
C GLU A 167 17.49 0.44 -7.01
N VAL A 168 16.86 0.06 -5.91
CA VAL A 168 15.52 0.55 -5.50
C VAL A 168 15.56 2.03 -5.15
N LEU A 169 16.52 2.48 -4.35
CA LEU A 169 16.71 3.90 -4.03
C LEU A 169 17.04 4.75 -5.27
N ALA A 170 17.90 4.26 -6.16
CA ALA A 170 18.23 4.96 -7.40
C ALA A 170 16.99 5.08 -8.32
N PHE A 171 16.20 4.01 -8.42
CA PHE A 171 14.95 4.01 -9.17
C PHE A 171 13.90 4.94 -8.55
N LEU A 172 13.70 4.89 -7.23
CA LEU A 172 12.80 5.78 -6.48
C LEU A 172 13.20 7.25 -6.66
N THR A 173 14.49 7.56 -6.51
CA THR A 173 15.01 8.92 -6.72
C THR A 173 14.73 9.38 -8.15
N HIS A 174 14.96 8.51 -9.14
CA HIS A 174 14.67 8.82 -10.54
C HIS A 174 13.16 9.04 -10.79
N GLN A 175 12.28 8.19 -10.26
CA GLN A 175 10.83 8.35 -10.44
C GLN A 175 10.29 9.59 -9.72
N CYS A 176 10.73 9.88 -8.50
CA CYS A 176 10.35 11.10 -7.78
C CYS A 176 10.82 12.36 -8.51
N LEU A 177 12.05 12.37 -9.05
CA LEU A 177 12.56 13.47 -9.87
C LEU A 177 11.78 13.63 -11.18
N LYS A 178 11.33 12.54 -11.77
CA LYS A 178 10.49 12.56 -12.98
C LYS A 178 9.10 13.12 -12.68
N ALA A 179 8.43 12.65 -11.63
CA ALA A 179 7.13 13.14 -11.20
C ALA A 179 7.16 14.64 -10.84
N ALA A 180 8.20 15.08 -10.11
CA ALA A 180 8.38 16.50 -9.78
C ALA A 180 8.59 17.40 -11.02
N ARG A 181 9.24 16.89 -12.07
CA ARG A 181 9.36 17.60 -13.36
C ARG A 181 8.04 17.69 -14.10
N GLU A 182 7.26 16.61 -14.12
CA GLU A 182 5.96 16.57 -14.78
C GLU A 182 4.90 17.45 -14.05
N GLU A 183 5.00 17.63 -12.74
CA GLU A 183 4.20 18.62 -11.99
C GLU A 183 4.66 20.06 -12.24
N GLY A 184 5.98 20.30 -12.31
CA GLY A 184 6.53 21.61 -12.65
C GLY A 184 6.14 22.10 -14.05
N ASP A 185 6.06 21.21 -15.03
CA ASP A 185 5.65 21.52 -16.41
C ASP A 185 4.13 21.71 -16.57
N ARG A 186 3.31 21.26 -15.62
CA ARG A 186 1.85 21.51 -15.58
C ARG A 186 1.48 22.80 -14.83
N GLY A 187 2.45 23.46 -14.21
CA GLY A 187 2.30 24.68 -13.43
C GLY A 187 2.66 25.98 -14.15
N LEU A 188 2.84 25.96 -15.48
CA LEU A 188 3.12 27.13 -16.32
C LEU A 188 2.09 27.28 -17.45
#